data_AF-A0A7C4VW06-F1
#
_entry.id   AF-A0A7C4VW06-F1
#
_cell.length_a   1.000
_cell.length_b   1.000
_cell.length_c   1.000
_cell.angle_alpha   90.00
_cell.angle_beta   90.00
_cell.angle_gamma   90.00
#
_symmetry.space_group_name_H-M   'P 1'
#
loop_
_entity.id
_entity.type
_entity.pdbx_description
1 polymer ?
#
loop_
_entity_poly.entity_id
_entity_poly.type
_entity_poly.pdbx_seq_one_letter_code
_entity_poly.pdbx_strand_id
1 'polypeptide(L)'
;MPGERLKPSRKKRTDFLVAGADTEGDGDNFILASLYTEDFGDIEAEVFYKPEQFFEYISQRKFRSARIYFFNLTYDWGVLHKYCHLPATIYLLNGKIFKVALKVSGKYNVWLVDASQFWPAMKLSDVGNVIGVPKFPTPPQLVSDKSREEYMQPWICNLHNRAFCSECYCLRDSEIVYKAMKLLINTIEDLGGHIGFTLAGTAMNFFREVYLDEEYYTPFPWRNEKARQAYCGGRTEAFKVGRVENVKAYDINSAYPYVMATLEFPHPNYLQYADYPWLGVLGWEGIAEAVVEVPRTYVPLLPYKTANRLFYPVGTIQGVWTHLELRQAMREGYKIKELKWSLYSKKTCQPFKRYVGELYRLRQEYKQAGDKRQNIVKILLNSLYGKFAQRIEGGVRVLVTADDYENVLKYPNAEIYLIGGEPYLAIDKIYPQPAYLNLLWASYITAGTRLLLYEKMKEVDFDVIYCDTDSIHTTRKIEEIPGLGGIKLEKQGNIGYYIAPKEYVLFQGDEVVALKAKGVKGTEGKLLYLTYGFAKFERPTGFLEAYRRKLNPATWYEVEKIHRPGVLKRAFLNPHINREMLNDTRPWDSEELRDITALQFDLGPLFLSVPE
;
A
#
# COMPACT_ATOMS: atom_id res chain seq x y z
N MET A 1 19.97 -26.58 10.96
CA MET A 1 19.79 -25.69 12.12
C MET A 1 18.31 -25.39 12.27
N PRO A 2 17.73 -25.37 13.48
CA PRO A 2 16.38 -24.82 13.64
C PRO A 2 16.37 -23.39 13.06
N GLY A 3 15.33 -23.04 12.31
CA GLY A 3 15.21 -21.71 11.70
C GLY A 3 15.27 -20.59 12.74
N GLU A 4 15.44 -19.35 12.29
CA GLU A 4 15.24 -18.18 13.14
C GLU A 4 13.87 -18.25 13.87
N ARG A 5 13.71 -17.47 14.94
CA ARG A 5 12.48 -17.43 15.72
C ARG A 5 11.87 -16.04 15.72
N LEU A 6 10.58 -15.97 15.42
CA LEU A 6 9.75 -14.85 15.81
C LEU A 6 9.56 -14.94 17.33
N LYS A 7 10.16 -14.00 18.05
CA LYS A 7 10.18 -13.99 19.51
C LYS A 7 9.86 -12.62 20.07
N PRO A 8 9.38 -12.56 21.34
CA PRO A 8 9.23 -11.31 22.06
C PRO A 8 10.50 -10.47 21.99
N SER A 9 10.37 -9.16 21.89
CA SER A 9 11.48 -8.21 21.88
C SER A 9 11.49 -7.37 23.14
N ARG A 10 12.67 -7.02 23.66
CA ARG A 10 12.79 -6.05 24.75
C ARG A 10 12.47 -4.65 24.22
N LYS A 11 11.71 -3.88 24.99
CA LYS A 11 11.39 -2.47 24.69
C LYS A 11 12.68 -1.69 24.45
N LYS A 12 12.75 -0.97 23.33
CA LYS A 12 13.76 0.06 23.07
C LYS A 12 13.12 1.43 23.25
N ARG A 13 13.80 2.36 23.91
CA ARG A 13 13.38 3.77 23.90
C ARG A 13 13.73 4.42 22.57
N THR A 14 12.88 5.33 22.11
CA THR A 14 13.16 6.16 20.94
C THR A 14 14.08 7.30 21.37
N ASP A 15 15.38 7.05 21.36
CA ASP A 15 16.39 8.06 21.77
C ASP A 15 17.05 8.66 20.52
N PHE A 16 16.34 9.59 19.87
CA PHE A 16 16.85 10.41 18.77
C PHE A 16 16.05 11.70 18.62
N LEU A 17 16.70 12.76 18.15
CA LEU A 17 16.06 14.02 17.79
C LEU A 17 15.14 13.83 16.57
N VAL A 18 13.95 14.43 16.62
CA VAL A 18 12.93 14.42 15.58
C VAL A 18 12.82 15.79 14.96
N ALA A 19 12.87 15.88 13.63
CA ALA A 19 12.59 17.11 12.90
C ALA A 19 11.64 16.83 11.73
N GLY A 20 10.83 17.82 11.36
CA GLY A 20 10.13 17.88 10.08
C GLY A 20 10.87 18.82 9.15
N ALA A 21 10.93 18.49 7.86
CA ALA A 21 11.56 19.30 6.85
C ALA A 21 10.76 19.22 5.53
N ASP A 22 10.93 20.22 4.70
CA ASP A 22 10.26 20.38 3.42
C ASP A 22 11.14 21.21 2.47
N THR A 23 10.97 21.01 1.17
CA THR A 23 11.74 21.73 0.14
C THR A 23 10.86 22.23 -1.00
N GLU A 24 11.19 23.44 -1.45
CA GLU A 24 10.61 24.04 -2.64
C GLU A 24 11.68 24.14 -3.74
N GLY A 25 11.32 23.70 -4.93
CA GLY A 25 12.20 23.61 -6.08
C GLY A 25 11.76 22.52 -7.05
N ASP A 26 12.63 22.21 -8.00
CA ASP A 26 12.48 21.13 -8.98
C ASP A 26 13.83 20.46 -9.24
N GLY A 27 13.89 19.58 -10.25
CA GLY A 27 15.13 18.86 -10.59
C GLY A 27 16.29 19.76 -11.04
N ASP A 28 16.01 20.99 -11.44
CA ASP A 28 16.98 21.92 -12.00
C ASP A 28 17.28 23.06 -11.03
N ASN A 29 16.30 23.50 -10.23
CA ASN A 29 16.38 24.68 -9.39
C ASN A 29 16.01 24.39 -7.93
N PHE A 30 16.81 24.90 -7.01
CA PHE A 30 16.47 24.99 -5.59
C PHE A 30 15.89 26.38 -5.30
N ILE A 31 14.77 26.46 -4.58
CA ILE A 31 14.15 27.73 -4.14
C ILE A 31 14.45 27.97 -2.67
N LEU A 32 13.98 27.07 -1.80
CA LEU A 32 14.24 27.11 -0.37
C LEU A 32 14.01 25.74 0.28
N ALA A 33 14.54 25.56 1.48
CA ALA A 33 14.22 24.45 2.37
C ALA A 33 13.81 25.01 3.73
N SER A 34 13.01 24.25 4.47
CA SER A 34 12.71 24.57 5.86
C SER A 34 12.91 23.37 6.77
N LEU A 35 13.15 23.64 8.04
CA LEU A 35 13.26 22.62 9.07
C LEU A 35 12.57 23.11 10.34
N TYR A 36 11.78 22.23 10.95
CA TYR A 36 11.08 22.46 12.20
C TYR A 36 11.46 21.35 13.20
N THR A 37 11.95 21.72 14.37
CA THR A 37 12.30 20.79 15.43
C THR A 37 12.07 21.41 16.81
N GLU A 38 12.17 20.59 17.85
CA GLU A 38 12.05 21.00 19.24
C GLU A 38 13.14 20.28 20.02
N ASP A 39 13.96 21.05 20.73
CA ASP A 39 15.02 20.53 21.58
C ASP A 39 14.81 21.06 23.00
N PHE A 40 14.63 20.18 23.97
CA PHE A 40 14.33 20.53 25.37
C PHE A 40 13.18 21.53 25.61
N GLY A 41 12.21 21.60 24.69
CA GLY A 41 11.05 22.50 24.78
C GLY A 41 11.21 23.82 24.02
N ASP A 42 12.41 24.10 23.49
CA ASP A 42 12.65 25.25 22.62
C ASP A 42 12.36 24.85 21.17
N ILE A 43 11.42 25.57 20.55
CA ILE A 43 11.07 25.38 19.14
C ILE A 43 12.13 26.07 18.28
N GLU A 44 12.72 25.31 17.37
CA GLU A 44 13.63 25.81 16.34
C GLU A 44 12.97 25.65 14.97
N ALA A 45 12.86 26.76 14.25
CA ALA A 45 12.16 26.84 12.97
C ALA A 45 13.01 27.66 12.00
N GLU A 46 13.65 26.99 11.06
CA GLU A 46 14.68 27.56 10.18
C GLU A 46 14.27 27.48 8.72
N VAL A 47 14.66 28.50 7.94
CA VAL A 47 14.49 28.55 6.49
C VAL A 47 15.84 28.80 5.84
N PHE A 48 16.16 28.01 4.82
CA PHE A 48 17.43 28.02 4.11
C PHE A 48 17.20 28.41 2.65
N TYR A 49 17.88 29.47 2.20
CA TYR A 49 17.83 29.93 0.80
C TYR A 49 18.97 29.37 -0.06
N LYS A 50 19.88 28.62 0.57
CA LYS A 50 20.95 27.87 -0.09
C LYS A 50 20.94 26.44 0.42
N PRO A 51 21.02 25.42 -0.45
CA PRO A 51 20.95 24.02 -0.05
C PRO A 51 22.16 23.61 0.81
N GLU A 52 23.33 24.23 0.63
CA GLU A 52 24.53 23.95 1.42
C GLU A 52 24.30 24.29 2.90
N GLN A 53 23.61 25.41 3.18
CA GLN A 53 23.29 25.83 4.55
C GLN A 53 22.38 24.81 5.26
N PHE A 54 21.45 24.19 4.54
CA PHE A 54 20.61 23.13 5.09
C PHE A 54 21.48 21.93 5.51
N PHE A 55 22.41 21.48 4.66
CA PHE A 55 23.29 20.35 4.97
C PHE A 55 24.30 20.66 6.09
N GLU A 56 24.85 21.88 6.13
CA GLU A 56 25.69 22.35 7.23
C GLU A 56 24.93 22.36 8.56
N TYR A 57 23.68 22.83 8.56
CA TYR A 57 22.84 22.89 9.75
C TYR A 57 22.54 21.50 10.32
N ILE A 58 22.10 20.56 9.48
CA ILE A 58 21.80 19.19 9.93
C ILE A 58 23.06 18.37 10.25
N SER A 59 24.26 18.87 9.92
CA SER A 59 25.53 18.25 10.28
C SER A 59 26.01 18.61 11.70
N GLN A 60 25.32 19.52 12.39
CA GLN A 60 25.65 19.90 13.75
C GLN A 60 25.51 18.73 14.74
N ARG A 61 26.25 18.80 15.85
CA ARG A 61 26.34 17.72 16.84
C ARG A 61 24.98 17.25 17.39
N LYS A 62 24.01 18.17 17.54
CA LYS A 62 22.66 17.85 18.04
C LYS A 62 21.88 16.90 17.12
N PHE A 63 22.18 16.90 15.83
CA PHE A 63 21.53 16.04 14.84
C PHE A 63 22.17 14.66 14.70
N ARG A 64 23.18 14.31 15.51
CA ARG A 64 23.77 12.96 15.47
C ARG A 64 22.71 11.90 15.75
N SER A 65 22.51 10.99 14.81
CA SER A 65 21.47 9.94 14.85
C SER A 65 20.03 10.45 14.78
N ALA A 66 19.82 11.74 14.47
CA ALA A 66 18.49 12.32 14.31
C ALA A 66 17.74 11.70 13.13
N ARG A 67 16.41 11.81 13.19
CA ARG A 67 15.51 11.50 12.07
C ARG A 67 14.79 12.76 11.64
N ILE A 68 15.12 13.19 10.43
CA ILE A 68 14.50 14.34 9.75
C ILE A 68 13.50 13.78 8.75
N TYR A 69 12.24 14.15 8.94
CA TYR A 69 11.13 13.60 8.18
C TYR A 69 10.69 14.58 7.09
N PHE A 70 10.47 14.05 5.89
CA PHE A 70 9.92 14.78 4.74
C PHE A 70 8.63 14.11 4.27
N PHE A 71 7.63 14.85 3.81
CA PHE A 71 6.40 14.25 3.28
C PHE A 71 6.52 14.03 1.78
N ASN A 72 6.87 12.79 1.36
CA ASN A 72 7.29 12.42 -0.01
C ASN A 72 8.77 12.72 -0.30
N LEU A 73 9.67 12.22 0.58
CA LEU A 73 11.13 12.34 0.47
C LEU A 73 11.74 12.05 -0.91
N THR A 74 11.08 11.25 -1.76
CA THR A 74 11.57 11.02 -3.14
C THR A 74 11.64 12.32 -3.95
N TYR A 75 10.70 13.25 -3.72
CA TYR A 75 10.71 14.57 -4.35
C TYR A 75 11.78 15.45 -3.74
N ASP A 76 11.77 15.62 -2.41
CA ASP A 76 12.71 16.50 -1.71
C ASP A 76 14.17 16.11 -1.92
N TRP A 77 14.46 14.80 -1.83
CA TRP A 77 15.79 14.30 -2.17
C TRP A 77 16.11 14.51 -3.64
N GLY A 78 15.12 14.47 -4.53
CA GLY A 78 15.31 14.78 -5.94
C GLY A 78 15.71 16.23 -6.20
N VAL A 79 15.27 17.18 -5.36
CA VAL A 79 15.72 18.58 -5.39
C VAL A 79 17.10 18.72 -4.75
N LEU A 80 17.34 18.03 -3.63
CA LEU A 80 18.52 18.25 -2.77
C LEU A 80 19.78 17.46 -3.16
N HIS A 81 19.66 16.27 -3.78
CA HIS A 81 20.76 15.30 -3.81
C HIS A 81 22.04 15.82 -4.48
N LYS A 82 21.93 16.64 -5.53
CA LYS A 82 23.06 17.21 -6.27
C LYS A 82 23.84 18.28 -5.47
N TYR A 83 23.25 18.78 -4.39
CA TYR A 83 23.86 19.76 -3.49
C TYR A 83 24.41 19.11 -2.21
N CYS A 84 24.22 17.79 -2.04
CA CYS A 84 24.64 17.09 -0.83
C CYS A 84 26.13 16.77 -0.88
N HIS A 85 26.92 17.41 -0.02
CA HIS A 85 28.35 17.14 0.15
C HIS A 85 28.65 15.95 1.10
N LEU A 86 27.61 15.35 1.68
CA LEU A 86 27.76 14.22 2.61
C LEU A 86 27.60 12.89 1.87
N PRO A 87 28.42 11.86 2.17
CA PRO A 87 28.22 10.53 1.63
C PRO A 87 26.82 10.01 2.00
N ALA A 88 26.06 9.63 0.98
CA ALA A 88 24.65 9.26 1.13
C ALA A 88 24.41 7.79 0.79
N THR A 89 23.63 7.10 1.62
CA THR A 89 23.06 5.78 1.32
C THR A 89 21.55 5.89 1.21
N ILE A 90 21.04 5.77 0.00
CA ILE A 90 19.63 5.91 -0.36
C ILE A 90 18.99 4.53 -0.39
N TYR A 91 17.89 4.35 0.34
CA TYR A 91 17.14 3.10 0.40
C TYR A 91 15.82 3.25 -0.35
N LEU A 92 15.64 2.44 -1.38
CA LEU A 92 14.46 2.46 -2.25
C LEU A 92 13.65 1.18 -2.12
N LEU A 93 12.34 1.33 -1.94
CA LEU A 93 11.34 0.27 -1.96
C LEU A 93 10.41 0.50 -3.15
N ASN A 94 10.36 -0.43 -4.10
CA ASN A 94 9.61 -0.29 -5.36
C ASN A 94 9.93 1.02 -6.13
N GLY A 95 11.20 1.44 -6.09
CA GLY A 95 11.69 2.66 -6.76
C GLY A 95 11.38 3.97 -6.05
N LYS A 96 10.73 3.95 -4.88
CA LYS A 96 10.53 5.12 -4.03
C LYS A 96 11.54 5.14 -2.88
N ILE A 97 12.11 6.30 -2.60
CA ILE A 97 13.00 6.51 -1.46
C ILE A 97 12.14 6.51 -0.19
N PHE A 98 12.44 5.60 0.75
CA PHE A 98 11.77 5.59 2.06
C PHE A 98 12.69 6.10 3.18
N LYS A 99 14.01 6.08 2.96
CA LYS A 99 15.00 6.75 3.81
C LYS A 99 16.33 6.98 3.10
N VAL A 100 17.09 7.96 3.58
CA VAL A 100 18.48 8.25 3.21
C VAL A 100 19.30 8.32 4.49
N ALA A 101 20.49 7.72 4.49
CA ALA A 101 21.47 7.89 5.56
C ALA A 101 22.58 8.83 5.07
N LEU A 102 22.80 9.92 5.77
CA LEU A 102 23.90 10.87 5.50
C LEU A 102 25.00 10.66 6.54
N LYS A 103 26.23 10.37 6.09
CA LYS A 103 27.39 10.14 6.96
C LYS A 103 28.03 11.48 7.34
N VAL A 104 27.73 11.99 8.53
CA VAL A 104 28.25 13.29 9.03
C VAL A 104 29.64 13.17 9.65
N SER A 105 29.89 12.07 10.37
CA SER A 105 31.21 11.73 10.92
C SER A 105 31.28 10.23 11.14
N GLY A 106 32.47 9.62 11.11
CA GLY A 106 32.67 8.17 10.86
C GLY A 106 31.75 7.14 11.56
N LYS A 107 31.13 7.46 12.70
CA LYS A 107 30.16 6.58 13.40
C LYS A 107 28.69 7.07 13.39
N TYR A 108 28.42 8.30 13.00
CA TYR A 108 27.12 8.95 13.15
C TYR A 108 26.47 9.25 11.80
N ASN A 109 25.20 8.89 11.69
CA ASN A 109 24.37 9.22 10.54
C ASN A 109 23.27 10.19 10.94
N VAL A 110 22.90 11.07 10.01
CA VAL A 110 21.59 11.74 10.02
C VAL A 110 20.69 10.96 9.08
N TRP A 111 19.46 10.67 9.51
CA TRP A 111 18.50 9.93 8.69
C TRP A 111 17.45 10.87 8.12
N LEU A 112 17.37 10.95 6.80
CA LEU A 112 16.20 11.51 6.14
C LEU A 112 15.17 10.39 5.95
N VAL A 113 13.91 10.61 6.31
CA VAL A 113 12.89 9.56 6.32
C VAL A 113 11.60 10.07 5.68
N ASP A 114 10.99 9.25 4.81
CA ASP A 114 9.70 9.59 4.22
C ASP A 114 8.58 9.46 5.27
N ALA A 115 7.96 10.57 5.67
CA ALA A 115 6.82 10.60 6.58
C ALA A 115 5.55 10.02 5.92
N SER A 116 5.40 10.16 4.60
CA SER A 116 4.16 9.81 3.90
C SER A 116 3.84 8.31 4.00
N GLN A 117 4.85 7.46 4.20
CA GLN A 117 4.66 6.03 4.41
C GLN A 117 3.94 5.68 5.73
N PHE A 118 3.96 6.59 6.70
CA PHE A 118 3.25 6.44 7.97
C PHE A 118 1.82 6.97 7.92
N TRP A 119 1.47 7.72 6.88
CA TRP A 119 0.15 8.33 6.66
C TRP A 119 -0.41 7.89 5.30
N PRO A 120 -0.65 6.58 5.10
CA PRO A 120 -1.02 6.05 3.79
C PRO A 120 -2.36 6.61 3.30
N ALA A 121 -2.43 6.92 2.01
CA ALA A 121 -3.60 7.49 1.33
C ALA A 121 -4.05 8.88 1.82
N MET A 122 -3.19 9.60 2.53
CA MET A 122 -3.40 10.99 2.93
C MET A 122 -2.41 11.91 2.20
N LYS A 123 -2.89 13.09 1.79
CA LYS A 123 -2.03 14.22 1.42
C LYS A 123 -1.56 14.94 2.68
N LEU A 124 -0.52 15.77 2.58
CA LEU A 124 -0.04 16.56 3.71
C LEU A 124 -1.14 17.49 4.28
N SER A 125 -2.01 18.03 3.43
CA SER A 125 -3.19 18.80 3.84
C SER A 125 -4.14 18.01 4.73
N ASP A 126 -4.39 16.74 4.38
CA ASP A 126 -5.26 15.85 5.16
C ASP A 126 -4.64 15.55 6.53
N VAL A 127 -3.31 15.36 6.57
CA VAL A 127 -2.55 15.15 7.82
C VAL A 127 -2.60 16.40 8.67
N GLY A 128 -2.39 17.59 8.09
CA GLY A 128 -2.52 18.88 8.74
C GLY A 128 -3.88 19.05 9.41
N ASN A 129 -4.97 18.74 8.71
CA ASN A 129 -6.32 18.75 9.27
C ASN A 129 -6.48 17.76 10.43
N VAL A 130 -5.95 16.54 10.28
CA VAL A 130 -5.97 15.54 11.37
C VAL A 130 -5.23 16.04 12.60
N ILE A 131 -4.08 16.68 12.48
CA ILE A 131 -3.33 17.18 13.64
C ILE A 131 -3.81 18.56 14.12
N GLY A 132 -4.71 19.22 13.40
CA GLY A 132 -5.23 20.56 13.72
C GLY A 132 -4.30 21.70 13.33
N VAL A 133 -3.40 21.47 12.37
CA VAL A 133 -2.49 22.45 11.80
C VAL A 133 -2.78 22.50 10.29
N PRO A 134 -3.75 23.32 9.85
CA PRO A 134 -4.14 23.36 8.44
C PRO A 134 -2.97 23.86 7.59
N LYS A 135 -2.83 23.22 6.42
CA LYS A 135 -1.87 23.61 5.39
C LYS A 135 -2.27 24.96 4.78
N PHE A 136 -1.30 25.81 4.49
CA PHE A 136 -1.58 27.02 3.71
C PHE A 136 -1.84 26.69 2.24
N PRO A 137 -2.66 27.50 1.53
CA PRO A 137 -2.75 27.43 0.07
C PRO A 137 -1.38 27.61 -0.57
N THR A 138 -1.09 26.78 -1.59
CA THR A 138 0.19 26.82 -2.29
C THR A 138 0.38 28.19 -2.97
N PRO A 139 1.52 28.87 -2.73
CA PRO A 139 1.86 30.11 -3.42
C PRO A 139 1.89 29.96 -4.95
N PRO A 140 1.25 30.86 -5.74
CA PRO A 140 1.21 30.77 -7.20
C PRO A 140 2.58 30.72 -7.89
N GLN A 141 3.60 31.32 -7.27
CA GLN A 141 4.99 31.29 -7.77
C GLN A 141 5.68 29.94 -7.65
N LEU A 142 5.12 28.99 -6.89
CA LEU A 142 5.66 27.64 -6.69
C LEU A 142 4.96 26.58 -7.58
N VAL A 143 3.98 26.99 -8.40
CA VAL A 143 3.21 26.08 -9.26
C VAL A 143 3.62 26.25 -10.72
N SER A 144 3.87 25.15 -11.42
CA SER A 144 4.13 25.15 -12.88
C SER A 144 2.90 25.58 -13.68
N ASP A 145 1.73 25.06 -13.31
CA ASP A 145 0.43 25.36 -13.91
C ASP A 145 -0.33 26.42 -13.11
N LYS A 146 -0.23 27.67 -13.56
CA LYS A 146 -0.86 28.85 -12.94
C LYS A 146 -2.36 28.98 -13.23
N SER A 147 -2.95 28.06 -14.01
CA SER A 147 -4.33 28.20 -14.52
C SER A 147 -5.41 27.72 -13.55
N ARG A 148 -5.06 27.07 -12.44
CA ARG A 148 -6.06 26.51 -11.52
C ARG A 148 -6.56 27.54 -10.50
N GLU A 149 -7.88 27.69 -10.43
CA GLU A 149 -8.58 28.54 -9.44
C GLU A 149 -8.22 28.20 -7.99
N GLU A 150 -7.82 26.96 -7.70
CA GLU A 150 -7.40 26.50 -6.36
C GLU A 150 -6.20 27.28 -5.79
N TYR A 151 -5.42 27.95 -6.64
CA TYR A 151 -4.27 28.78 -6.25
C TYR A 151 -4.59 30.28 -6.14
N MET A 152 -5.84 30.68 -6.33
CA MET A 152 -6.25 32.10 -6.39
C MET A 152 -6.83 32.64 -5.07
N GLN A 153 -6.84 31.87 -3.98
CA GLN A 153 -7.32 32.34 -2.66
C GLN A 153 -6.17 33.05 -1.89
N PRO A 154 -6.15 34.39 -1.82
CA PRO A 154 -5.05 35.12 -1.19
C PRO A 154 -5.07 34.95 0.33
N TRP A 155 -3.93 34.55 0.90
CA TRP A 155 -3.68 34.65 2.33
C TRP A 155 -2.48 35.55 2.58
N ILE A 156 -2.58 36.40 3.61
CA ILE A 156 -1.51 37.31 4.01
C ILE A 156 -0.74 36.64 5.16
N CYS A 157 0.57 36.44 4.99
CA CYS A 157 1.39 35.99 6.12
C CYS A 157 1.55 37.16 7.10
N ASN A 158 0.95 37.05 8.29
CA ASN A 158 1.03 38.09 9.33
C ASN A 158 2.47 38.38 9.77
N LEU A 159 3.35 37.39 9.70
CA LEU A 159 4.76 37.52 10.11
C LEU A 159 5.56 38.42 9.15
N HIS A 160 5.32 38.28 7.85
CA HIS A 160 6.10 38.98 6.80
C HIS A 160 5.28 40.03 6.05
N ASN A 161 4.02 40.22 6.46
CA ASN A 161 3.05 41.14 5.86
C ASN A 161 2.98 41.10 4.32
N ARG A 162 3.03 39.89 3.74
CA ARG A 162 2.96 39.67 2.29
C ARG A 162 2.04 38.53 1.93
N ALA A 163 1.36 38.66 0.80
CA ALA A 163 0.53 37.59 0.24
C ALA A 163 1.40 36.42 -0.24
N PHE A 164 0.91 35.19 -0.09
CA PHE A 164 1.54 33.98 -0.64
C PHE A 164 3.02 33.83 -0.23
N CYS A 165 3.31 33.99 1.06
CA CYS A 165 4.67 33.90 1.57
C CYS A 165 5.22 32.46 1.48
N SER A 166 6.17 32.22 0.56
CA SER A 166 6.79 30.91 0.36
C SER A 166 7.51 30.38 1.61
N GLU A 167 8.16 31.26 2.38
CA GLU A 167 8.83 30.88 3.64
C GLU A 167 7.83 30.36 4.68
N CYS A 168 6.76 31.11 4.93
CA CYS A 168 5.70 30.72 5.87
C CYS A 168 4.97 29.44 5.40
N TYR A 169 4.82 29.26 4.08
CA TYR A 169 4.22 28.06 3.48
C TYR A 169 5.08 26.81 3.70
N CYS A 170 6.35 26.85 3.29
CA CYS A 170 7.25 25.71 3.43
C CYS A 170 7.49 25.38 4.91
N LEU A 171 7.65 26.40 5.77
CA LEU A 171 7.81 26.19 7.21
C LEU A 171 6.56 25.57 7.86
N ARG A 172 5.36 25.92 7.38
CA ARG A 172 4.10 25.29 7.79
C ARG A 172 4.06 23.82 7.36
N ASP A 173 4.55 23.47 6.18
CA ASP A 173 4.65 22.08 5.74
C ASP A 173 5.60 21.28 6.65
N SER A 174 6.78 21.82 6.97
CA SER A 174 7.71 21.25 7.95
C SER A 174 7.10 21.09 9.36
N GLU A 175 6.36 22.10 9.83
CA GLU A 175 5.64 22.06 11.12
C GLU A 175 4.62 20.92 11.15
N ILE A 176 3.84 20.75 10.08
CA ILE A 176 2.85 19.67 9.97
C ILE A 176 3.55 18.32 10.05
N VAL A 177 4.65 18.13 9.32
CA VAL A 177 5.41 16.87 9.33
C VAL A 177 5.97 16.58 10.73
N TYR A 178 6.61 17.55 11.38
CA TYR A 178 7.15 17.40 12.73
C TYR A 178 6.05 16.97 13.72
N LYS A 179 4.95 17.74 13.80
CA LYS A 179 3.86 17.49 14.74
C LYS A 179 3.15 16.16 14.47
N ALA A 180 2.96 15.78 13.20
CA ALA A 180 2.42 14.49 12.83
C ALA A 180 3.31 13.33 13.29
N MET A 181 4.62 13.44 13.08
CA MET A 181 5.56 12.41 13.50
C MET A 181 5.71 12.33 15.02
N LYS A 182 5.70 13.46 15.73
CA LYS A 182 5.67 13.48 17.21
C LYS A 182 4.41 12.83 17.77
N LEU A 183 3.23 13.15 17.22
CA LEU A 183 1.98 12.51 17.63
C LEU A 183 2.06 10.99 17.42
N LEU A 184 2.56 10.53 16.28
CA LEU A 184 2.75 9.12 15.98
C LEU A 184 3.71 8.44 16.97
N ILE A 185 4.91 9.00 17.16
CA ILE A 185 5.94 8.46 18.03
C ILE A 185 5.44 8.36 19.46
N ASN A 186 4.96 9.47 20.03
CA ASN A 186 4.47 9.51 21.41
C ASN A 186 3.34 8.50 21.62
N THR A 187 2.38 8.41 20.69
CA THR A 187 1.28 7.43 20.79
C THR A 187 1.80 5.99 20.82
N ILE A 188 2.79 5.64 20.00
CA ILE A 188 3.36 4.29 19.99
C ILE A 188 4.13 4.00 21.29
N GLU A 189 4.87 5.00 21.80
CA GLU A 189 5.64 4.86 23.04
C GLU A 189 4.76 4.72 24.29
N ASP A 190 3.66 5.48 24.33
CA ASP A 190 2.61 5.39 25.36
C ASP A 190 1.98 3.99 25.38
N LEU A 191 1.80 3.38 24.19
CA LEU A 191 1.32 2.01 24.06
C LEU A 191 2.39 0.95 24.35
N GLY A 192 3.63 1.37 24.61
CA GLY A 192 4.73 0.49 25.00
C GLY A 192 5.64 0.03 23.86
N GLY A 193 5.40 0.46 22.63
CA GLY A 193 6.22 0.12 21.45
C GLY A 193 7.29 1.16 21.12
N HIS A 194 7.91 0.98 19.95
CA HIS A 194 8.81 1.97 19.35
C HIS A 194 8.67 2.05 17.82
N ILE A 195 9.06 3.19 17.25
CA ILE A 195 8.95 3.44 15.81
C ILE A 195 10.13 2.85 15.01
N GLY A 196 9.81 2.12 13.94
CA GLY A 196 10.76 1.72 12.91
C GLY A 196 11.02 2.82 11.87
N PHE A 197 11.72 2.49 10.78
CA PHE A 197 11.87 3.38 9.62
C PHE A 197 10.69 3.34 8.66
N THR A 198 9.81 2.36 8.83
CA THR A 198 8.62 2.18 7.99
C THR A 198 7.44 1.80 8.87
N LEU A 199 6.24 2.13 8.42
CA LEU A 199 5.03 1.82 9.15
C LEU A 199 4.85 0.31 9.43
N ALA A 200 5.11 -0.53 8.43
CA ALA A 200 5.04 -1.98 8.59
C ALA A 200 6.15 -2.49 9.54
N GLY A 201 7.32 -1.85 9.55
CA GLY A 201 8.39 -2.12 10.52
C GLY A 201 7.96 -1.76 11.94
N THR A 202 7.36 -0.59 12.12
CA THR A 202 6.78 -0.12 13.38
C THR A 202 5.72 -1.09 13.91
N ALA A 203 4.77 -1.50 13.07
CA ALA A 203 3.72 -2.44 13.47
C ALA A 203 4.30 -3.80 13.91
N MET A 204 5.31 -4.32 13.21
CA MET A 204 5.99 -5.56 13.59
C MET A 204 6.77 -5.42 14.90
N ASN A 205 7.48 -4.31 15.10
CA ASN A 205 8.20 -4.05 16.35
C ASN A 205 7.23 -3.99 17.52
N PHE A 206 6.17 -3.19 17.38
CA PHE A 206 5.11 -3.06 18.37
C PHE A 206 4.45 -4.40 18.71
N PHE A 207 4.09 -5.18 17.70
CA PHE A 207 3.54 -6.52 17.89
C PHE A 207 4.48 -7.42 18.71
N ARG A 208 5.77 -7.44 18.37
CA ARG A 208 6.78 -8.26 19.06
C ARG A 208 7.07 -7.83 20.49
N GLU A 209 6.89 -6.55 20.81
CA GLU A 209 7.23 -6.01 22.13
C GLU A 209 6.07 -6.06 23.11
N VAL A 210 4.84 -5.95 22.61
CA VAL A 210 3.65 -5.75 23.46
C VAL A 210 2.70 -6.94 23.41
N TYR A 211 2.62 -7.66 22.28
CA TYR A 211 1.54 -8.62 22.01
C TYR A 211 1.99 -10.04 21.70
N LEU A 212 3.26 -10.23 21.35
CA LEU A 212 3.78 -11.54 21.07
C LEU A 212 4.16 -12.22 22.39
N ASP A 213 3.29 -13.11 22.87
CA ASP A 213 3.48 -13.80 24.15
C ASP A 213 4.28 -15.12 24.00
N GLU A 214 4.31 -15.70 22.79
CA GLU A 214 4.94 -17.01 22.51
C GLU A 214 5.99 -16.94 21.38
N GLU A 215 6.93 -17.89 21.40
CA GLU A 215 7.91 -18.06 20.33
C GLU A 215 7.39 -18.94 19.19
N TYR A 216 7.50 -18.43 17.97
CA TYR A 216 7.18 -19.16 16.76
C TYR A 216 8.43 -19.34 15.90
N TYR A 217 8.73 -20.59 15.53
CA TYR A 217 9.76 -20.86 14.54
C TYR A 217 9.33 -20.32 13.19
N THR A 218 10.24 -19.61 12.52
CA THR A 218 10.02 -19.25 11.13
C THR A 218 9.94 -20.54 10.30
N PRO A 219 8.89 -20.75 9.49
CA PRO A 219 8.85 -21.88 8.59
C PRO A 219 10.12 -21.95 7.72
N PHE A 220 10.63 -23.16 7.51
CA PHE A 220 11.79 -23.36 6.64
C PHE A 220 11.54 -22.77 5.24
N PRO A 221 12.59 -22.28 4.53
CA PRO A 221 12.42 -21.63 3.22
C PRO A 221 11.55 -22.41 2.23
N TRP A 222 11.73 -23.74 2.12
CA TRP A 222 10.91 -24.58 1.23
C TRP A 222 9.43 -24.64 1.63
N ARG A 223 9.11 -24.53 2.93
CA ARG A 223 7.71 -24.47 3.42
C ARG A 223 7.08 -23.14 3.08
N ASN A 224 7.84 -22.04 3.25
CA ASN A 224 7.42 -20.72 2.82
C ASN A 224 7.22 -20.66 1.30
N GLU A 225 8.05 -21.38 0.51
CA GLU A 225 7.88 -21.44 -0.94
C GLU A 225 6.62 -22.22 -1.36
N LYS A 226 6.30 -23.34 -0.72
CA LYS A 226 5.00 -23.99 -0.89
C LYS A 226 3.84 -23.07 -0.50
N ALA A 227 3.95 -22.35 0.63
CA ALA A 227 2.93 -21.40 1.07
C ALA A 227 2.78 -20.18 0.16
N ARG A 228 3.85 -19.76 -0.53
CA ARG A 228 3.82 -18.70 -1.55
C ARG A 228 2.85 -19.03 -2.68
N GLN A 229 2.72 -20.31 -3.03
CA GLN A 229 1.80 -20.78 -4.05
C GLN A 229 0.34 -20.57 -3.63
N ALA A 230 0.01 -20.74 -2.34
CA ALA A 230 -1.32 -20.44 -1.78
C ALA A 230 -1.57 -18.93 -1.57
N TYR A 231 -0.52 -18.14 -1.37
CA TYR A 231 -0.64 -16.71 -1.03
C TYR A 231 -1.20 -15.87 -2.19
N CYS A 232 -2.51 -15.60 -2.17
CA CYS A 232 -3.17 -14.68 -3.11
C CYS A 232 -3.50 -13.36 -2.42
N GLY A 233 -3.54 -12.26 -3.17
CA GLY A 233 -4.06 -10.98 -2.67
C GLY A 233 -5.60 -10.95 -2.55
N GLY A 234 -6.15 -9.75 -2.45
CA GLY A 234 -7.60 -9.53 -2.55
C GLY A 234 -8.17 -9.88 -3.93
N ARG A 235 -9.45 -10.24 -3.96
CA ARG A 235 -10.20 -10.46 -5.20
C ARG A 235 -10.61 -9.10 -5.78
N THR A 236 -10.41 -8.89 -7.07
CA THR A 236 -10.87 -7.67 -7.75
C THR A 236 -11.41 -8.06 -9.11
N GLU A 237 -12.70 -7.86 -9.37
CA GLU A 237 -13.37 -8.22 -10.63
C GLU A 237 -14.52 -7.25 -10.91
N ALA A 238 -14.73 -6.93 -12.19
CA ALA A 238 -15.96 -6.31 -12.69
C ALA A 238 -16.87 -7.43 -13.22
N PHE A 239 -17.99 -7.64 -12.55
CA PHE A 239 -19.03 -8.62 -12.92
C PHE A 239 -19.95 -8.06 -14.00
N LYS A 240 -20.18 -6.75 -13.98
CA LYS A 240 -20.91 -6.02 -15.00
C LYS A 240 -20.04 -4.89 -15.54
N VAL A 241 -20.10 -4.68 -16.85
CA VAL A 241 -19.32 -3.65 -17.58
C VAL A 241 -20.30 -2.75 -18.34
N GLY A 242 -20.06 -1.45 -18.34
CA GLY A 242 -20.97 -0.45 -18.90
C GLY A 242 -21.78 0.29 -17.82
N ARG A 243 -22.92 0.85 -18.22
CA ARG A 243 -23.81 1.67 -17.39
C ARG A 243 -24.68 0.80 -16.48
N VAL A 244 -24.66 1.08 -15.18
CA VAL A 244 -25.48 0.42 -14.15
C VAL A 244 -26.23 1.46 -13.34
N GLU A 245 -27.51 1.24 -13.07
CA GLU A 245 -28.33 2.13 -12.26
C GLU A 245 -28.41 1.69 -10.78
N ASN A 246 -28.67 2.65 -9.90
CA ASN A 246 -29.00 2.43 -8.47
C ASN A 246 -27.93 1.63 -7.69
N VAL A 247 -26.67 2.00 -7.87
CA VAL A 247 -25.53 1.28 -7.32
C VAL A 247 -25.27 1.65 -5.87
N LYS A 248 -25.04 0.63 -5.05
CA LYS A 248 -24.66 0.73 -3.64
C LYS A 248 -23.30 0.06 -3.47
N ALA A 249 -22.35 0.79 -2.92
CA ALA A 249 -20.99 0.32 -2.64
C ALA A 249 -20.82 0.13 -1.14
N TYR A 250 -20.60 -1.12 -0.75
CA TYR A 250 -20.38 -1.53 0.63
C TYR A 250 -18.92 -1.91 0.86
N ASP A 251 -18.45 -1.75 2.09
CA ASP A 251 -17.10 -2.10 2.53
C ASP A 251 -17.15 -2.89 3.84
N ILE A 252 -16.34 -3.96 3.93
CA ILE A 252 -16.21 -4.77 5.14
C ILE A 252 -15.25 -4.06 6.11
N ASN A 253 -15.78 -3.69 7.28
CA ASN A 253 -15.07 -2.94 8.31
C ASN A 253 -13.83 -3.69 8.82
N SER A 254 -12.65 -3.25 8.38
CA SER A 254 -11.36 -3.79 8.85
C SER A 254 -11.25 -5.31 8.63
N ALA A 255 -11.53 -5.75 7.40
CA ALA A 255 -11.61 -7.17 7.05
C ALA A 255 -10.36 -7.98 7.44
N TYR A 256 -9.15 -7.48 7.16
CA TYR A 256 -7.91 -8.15 7.57
C TYR A 256 -7.77 -8.25 9.11
N PRO A 257 -7.89 -7.17 9.89
CA PRO A 257 -7.93 -7.26 11.36
C PRO A 257 -8.99 -8.24 11.88
N TYR A 258 -10.21 -8.23 11.34
CA TYR A 258 -11.26 -9.16 11.78
C TYR A 258 -10.81 -10.62 11.61
N VAL A 259 -10.32 -10.98 10.42
CA VAL A 259 -9.80 -12.32 10.13
C VAL A 259 -8.63 -12.69 11.04
N MET A 260 -7.73 -11.74 11.30
CA MET A 260 -6.61 -11.92 12.24
C MET A 260 -7.12 -12.23 13.66
N ALA A 261 -8.21 -11.61 14.09
CA ALA A 261 -8.76 -11.79 15.43
C ALA A 261 -9.57 -13.08 15.61
N THR A 262 -10.26 -13.52 14.56
CA THR A 262 -11.26 -14.60 14.65
C THR A 262 -10.74 -15.95 14.20
N LEU A 263 -9.79 -16.00 13.26
CA LEU A 263 -9.29 -17.28 12.77
C LEU A 263 -8.36 -17.98 13.75
N GLU A 264 -8.36 -19.30 13.63
CA GLU A 264 -7.28 -20.15 14.09
C GLU A 264 -6.27 -20.36 12.96
N PHE A 265 -4.98 -20.21 13.29
CA PHE A 265 -3.90 -20.32 12.33
C PHE A 265 -3.15 -21.65 12.50
N PRO A 266 -2.58 -22.22 11.43
CA PRO A 266 -1.71 -23.39 11.56
C PRO A 266 -0.50 -23.03 12.43
N HIS A 267 -0.27 -23.80 13.49
CA HIS A 267 0.85 -23.55 14.39
C HIS A 267 2.17 -23.91 13.68
N PRO A 268 3.09 -22.96 13.46
CA PRO A 268 4.27 -23.17 12.61
C PRO A 268 5.25 -24.22 13.18
N ASN A 269 5.32 -24.33 14.52
CA ASN A 269 6.16 -25.29 15.24
C ASN A 269 5.71 -26.75 15.08
N TYR A 270 4.48 -27.01 14.63
CA TYR A 270 3.90 -28.37 14.52
C TYR A 270 3.54 -28.76 13.09
N LEU A 271 4.11 -28.06 12.11
CA LEU A 271 3.87 -28.32 10.68
C LEU A 271 4.42 -29.67 10.26
N GLN A 272 3.52 -30.46 9.66
CA GLN A 272 3.74 -31.75 9.04
C GLN A 272 3.53 -31.64 7.53
N TYR A 273 4.23 -32.49 6.78
CA TYR A 273 4.11 -32.59 5.34
C TYR A 273 3.71 -34.02 4.97
N ALA A 274 2.81 -34.16 4.02
CA ALA A 274 2.42 -35.45 3.46
C ALA A 274 2.22 -35.32 1.95
N ASP A 275 2.81 -36.23 1.20
CA ASP A 275 2.49 -36.47 -0.21
C ASP A 275 1.25 -37.37 -0.29
N TYR A 276 0.38 -37.08 -1.27
CA TYR A 276 -0.88 -37.79 -1.51
C TYR A 276 -1.70 -38.10 -0.25
N PRO A 277 -1.99 -37.08 0.59
CA PRO A 277 -2.73 -37.30 1.82
C PRO A 277 -4.18 -37.68 1.54
N TRP A 278 -4.77 -38.42 2.47
CA TRP A 278 -6.21 -38.66 2.50
C TRP A 278 -6.99 -37.35 2.79
N LEU A 279 -8.25 -37.29 2.34
CA LEU A 279 -9.05 -36.07 2.34
C LEU A 279 -9.28 -35.46 3.73
N GLY A 280 -9.31 -36.26 4.80
CA GLY A 280 -9.56 -35.75 6.15
C GLY A 280 -8.42 -34.90 6.73
N VAL A 281 -7.26 -34.84 6.08
CA VAL A 281 -6.22 -33.84 6.41
C VAL A 281 -6.75 -32.40 6.29
N LEU A 282 -7.77 -32.17 5.46
CA LEU A 282 -8.46 -30.88 5.36
C LEU A 282 -9.24 -30.50 6.62
N GLY A 283 -9.47 -31.44 7.56
CA GLY A 283 -10.02 -31.14 8.89
C GLY A 283 -9.06 -30.41 9.82
N TRP A 284 -7.77 -30.31 9.46
CA TRP A 284 -6.76 -29.53 10.17
C TRP A 284 -6.41 -28.23 9.43
N GLU A 285 -5.61 -27.36 10.05
CA GLU A 285 -5.17 -26.13 9.40
C GLU A 285 -3.89 -26.34 8.60
N GLY A 286 -3.86 -25.85 7.37
CA GLY A 286 -2.78 -26.04 6.43
C GLY A 286 -3.08 -25.51 5.03
N ILE A 287 -2.23 -25.90 4.10
CA ILE A 287 -2.41 -25.69 2.67
C ILE A 287 -2.26 -27.03 1.96
N ALA A 288 -2.92 -27.18 0.81
CA ALA A 288 -2.76 -28.36 -0.02
C ALA A 288 -2.74 -27.99 -1.50
N GLU A 289 -1.97 -28.73 -2.28
CA GLU A 289 -2.14 -28.77 -3.73
C GLU A 289 -3.23 -29.78 -4.06
N ALA A 290 -4.22 -29.34 -4.83
CA ALA A 290 -5.36 -30.17 -5.20
C ALA A 290 -5.70 -30.02 -6.68
N VAL A 291 -6.35 -31.06 -7.22
CA VAL A 291 -7.12 -30.98 -8.46
C VAL A 291 -8.59 -30.91 -8.08
N VAL A 292 -9.28 -29.86 -8.52
CA VAL A 292 -10.65 -29.56 -8.10
C VAL A 292 -11.53 -29.34 -9.33
N GLU A 293 -12.68 -30.01 -9.37
CA GLU A 293 -13.77 -29.72 -10.31
C GLU A 293 -14.66 -28.64 -9.70
N VAL A 294 -14.62 -27.46 -10.31
CA VAL A 294 -15.41 -26.28 -9.94
C VAL A 294 -16.76 -26.34 -10.64
N PRO A 295 -17.90 -26.31 -9.91
CA PRO A 295 -19.22 -26.30 -10.52
C PRO A 295 -19.46 -25.04 -11.36
N ARG A 296 -20.39 -25.12 -12.31
CA ARG A 296 -20.86 -23.93 -13.04
C ARG A 296 -21.56 -23.00 -12.05
N THR A 297 -21.00 -21.82 -11.83
CA THR A 297 -21.52 -20.80 -10.91
C THR A 297 -21.12 -19.40 -11.39
N TYR A 298 -21.92 -18.39 -11.06
CA TYR A 298 -21.64 -17.00 -11.41
C TYR A 298 -20.46 -16.40 -10.62
N VAL A 299 -20.33 -16.85 -9.35
CA VAL A 299 -19.30 -16.41 -8.41
C VAL A 299 -18.46 -17.62 -7.98
N PRO A 300 -17.40 -18.00 -8.71
CA PRO A 300 -16.50 -19.07 -8.26
C PRO A 300 -15.66 -18.61 -7.06
N LEU A 301 -15.28 -19.55 -6.20
CA LEU A 301 -14.64 -19.31 -4.90
C LEU A 301 -13.12 -19.36 -5.00
N LEU A 302 -12.58 -20.39 -5.66
CA LEU A 302 -11.15 -20.70 -5.59
C LEU A 302 -10.33 -19.77 -6.50
N PRO A 303 -9.31 -19.09 -5.96
CA PRO A 303 -8.38 -18.30 -6.76
C PRO A 303 -7.51 -19.20 -7.64
N TYR A 304 -7.34 -18.85 -8.91
CA TYR A 304 -6.46 -19.52 -9.85
C TYR A 304 -5.39 -18.55 -10.34
N LYS A 305 -4.13 -18.80 -9.99
CA LYS A 305 -2.99 -17.99 -10.41
C LYS A 305 -2.50 -18.45 -11.77
N THR A 306 -2.40 -17.51 -12.70
CA THR A 306 -1.56 -17.65 -13.90
C THR A 306 -0.29 -16.82 -13.74
N ALA A 307 0.62 -16.85 -14.72
CA ALA A 307 1.94 -16.21 -14.63
C ALA A 307 1.92 -14.76 -14.09
N ASN A 308 0.89 -13.96 -14.39
CA ASN A 308 0.82 -12.55 -13.97
C ASN A 308 -0.53 -12.11 -13.37
N ARG A 309 -1.52 -12.99 -13.28
CA ARG A 309 -2.91 -12.59 -12.96
C ARG A 309 -3.61 -13.61 -12.06
N LEU A 310 -4.65 -13.14 -11.39
CA LEU A 310 -5.52 -13.93 -10.53
C LEU A 310 -6.91 -14.00 -11.15
N PHE A 311 -7.40 -15.22 -11.39
CA PHE A 311 -8.71 -15.54 -11.95
C PHE A 311 -9.52 -16.38 -10.96
N TYR A 312 -10.82 -16.53 -11.25
CA TYR A 312 -11.75 -17.39 -10.51
C TYR A 312 -12.56 -18.21 -11.53
N PRO A 313 -11.96 -19.23 -12.17
CA PRO A 313 -12.60 -19.98 -13.24
C PRO A 313 -13.56 -21.06 -12.74
N VAL A 314 -14.35 -21.59 -13.67
CA VAL A 314 -15.11 -22.84 -13.53
C VAL A 314 -14.43 -23.98 -14.28
N GLY A 315 -14.85 -25.23 -14.08
CA GLY A 315 -14.22 -26.41 -14.72
C GLY A 315 -13.13 -27.05 -13.84
N THR A 316 -12.21 -27.80 -14.43
CA THR A 316 -11.18 -28.52 -13.66
C THR A 316 -9.90 -27.70 -13.55
N ILE A 317 -9.53 -27.36 -12.32
CA ILE A 317 -8.32 -26.59 -12.03
C ILE A 317 -7.39 -27.31 -11.06
N GLN A 318 -6.10 -27.04 -11.19
CA GLN A 318 -5.07 -27.46 -10.24
C GLN A 318 -4.43 -26.24 -9.62
N GLY A 319 -4.20 -26.28 -8.32
CA GLY A 319 -3.61 -25.16 -7.59
C GLY A 319 -3.35 -25.49 -6.14
N VAL A 320 -2.76 -24.52 -5.43
CA VAL A 320 -2.49 -24.62 -4.00
C VAL A 320 -3.41 -23.67 -3.28
N TRP A 321 -4.18 -24.18 -2.32
CA TRP A 321 -5.14 -23.41 -1.55
C TRP A 321 -4.99 -23.65 -0.06
N THR A 322 -5.51 -22.72 0.74
CA THR A 322 -5.67 -22.94 2.16
C THR A 322 -6.72 -24.02 2.41
N HIS A 323 -6.58 -24.76 3.52
CA HIS A 323 -7.62 -25.71 3.92
C HIS A 323 -8.94 -24.99 4.22
N LEU A 324 -8.90 -23.72 4.63
CA LEU A 324 -10.09 -22.85 4.75
C LEU A 324 -10.88 -22.78 3.43
N GLU A 325 -10.20 -22.43 2.34
CA GLU A 325 -10.81 -22.32 1.01
C GLU A 325 -11.27 -23.67 0.48
N LEU A 326 -10.49 -24.73 0.67
CA LEU A 326 -10.87 -26.09 0.23
C LEU A 326 -12.08 -26.62 0.98
N ARG A 327 -12.16 -26.41 2.30
CA ARG A 327 -13.33 -26.77 3.10
C ARG A 327 -14.57 -25.99 2.66
N GLN A 328 -14.44 -24.69 2.39
CA GLN A 328 -15.57 -23.92 1.89
C GLN A 328 -15.96 -24.37 0.48
N ALA A 329 -15.00 -24.63 -0.42
CA ALA A 329 -15.27 -25.14 -1.76
C ALA A 329 -16.08 -26.45 -1.73
N MET A 330 -15.75 -27.40 -0.83
CA MET A 330 -16.54 -28.62 -0.66
C MET A 330 -18.00 -28.34 -0.27
N ARG A 331 -18.24 -27.34 0.59
CA ARG A 331 -19.61 -26.93 0.98
C ARG A 331 -20.37 -26.30 -0.19
N GLU A 332 -19.67 -25.59 -1.07
CA GLU A 332 -20.22 -24.98 -2.29
C GLU A 332 -20.36 -25.98 -3.45
N GLY A 333 -20.17 -27.29 -3.21
CA GLY A 333 -20.38 -28.35 -4.20
C GLY A 333 -19.17 -28.64 -5.11
N TYR A 334 -17.98 -28.15 -4.77
CA TYR A 334 -16.75 -28.47 -5.50
C TYR A 334 -16.35 -29.92 -5.21
N LYS A 335 -15.84 -30.62 -6.23
CA LYS A 335 -15.33 -31.98 -6.06
C LYS A 335 -13.82 -31.98 -6.08
N ILE A 336 -13.21 -32.32 -4.94
CA ILE A 336 -11.76 -32.54 -4.85
C ILE A 336 -11.47 -33.91 -5.50
N LYS A 337 -10.84 -33.90 -6.67
CA LYS A 337 -10.48 -35.10 -7.43
C LYS A 337 -9.24 -35.77 -6.85
N GLU A 338 -8.28 -34.96 -6.43
CA GLU A 338 -6.98 -35.42 -5.98
C GLU A 338 -6.37 -34.38 -5.01
N LEU A 339 -5.74 -34.85 -3.94
CA LEU A 339 -4.79 -34.08 -3.14
C LEU A 339 -3.38 -34.57 -3.45
N LYS A 340 -2.52 -33.70 -4.00
CA LYS A 340 -1.15 -34.08 -4.38
C LYS A 340 -0.19 -34.01 -3.19
N TRP A 341 -0.33 -33.00 -2.36
CA TRP A 341 0.37 -32.88 -1.09
C TRP A 341 -0.36 -31.92 -0.16
N SER A 342 -0.06 -32.01 1.14
CA SER A 342 -0.50 -31.03 2.14
C SER A 342 0.63 -30.68 3.12
N LEU A 343 0.70 -29.40 3.46
CA LEU A 343 1.50 -28.85 4.56
C LEU A 343 0.53 -28.35 5.62
N TYR A 344 0.44 -29.05 6.75
CA TYR A 344 -0.63 -28.86 7.73
C TYR A 344 -0.12 -28.95 9.16
N SER A 345 -0.91 -28.46 10.11
CA SER A 345 -0.67 -28.56 11.54
C SER A 345 -1.95 -29.03 12.24
N LYS A 346 -1.81 -30.07 13.06
CA LYS A 346 -2.90 -30.56 13.93
C LYS A 346 -3.13 -29.64 15.13
N LYS A 347 -2.18 -28.73 15.41
CA LYS A 347 -2.31 -27.69 16.44
C LYS A 347 -2.52 -26.34 15.78
N THR A 348 -3.34 -25.51 16.40
CA THR A 348 -3.59 -24.15 15.97
C THR A 348 -3.04 -23.12 16.97
N CYS A 349 -2.99 -21.86 16.56
CA CYS A 349 -2.63 -20.72 17.40
C CYS A 349 -3.45 -19.48 17.00
N GLN A 350 -3.61 -18.51 17.91
CA GLN A 350 -4.30 -17.24 17.66
C GLN A 350 -3.39 -16.02 17.97
N PRO A 351 -2.24 -15.87 17.27
CA PRO A 351 -1.20 -14.90 17.65
C PRO A 351 -1.66 -13.44 17.59
N PHE A 352 -2.74 -13.14 16.87
CA PHE A 352 -3.19 -11.75 16.65
C PHE A 352 -4.46 -11.37 17.44
N LYS A 353 -5.08 -12.31 18.16
CA LYS A 353 -6.37 -12.09 18.82
C LYS A 353 -6.31 -10.93 19.81
N ARG A 354 -5.31 -10.94 20.69
CA ARG A 354 -5.08 -9.87 21.67
C ARG A 354 -4.70 -8.54 21.00
N TYR A 355 -3.77 -8.58 20.03
CA TYR A 355 -3.34 -7.43 19.24
C TYR A 355 -4.53 -6.69 18.62
N VAL A 356 -5.40 -7.40 17.89
CA VAL A 356 -6.54 -6.77 17.22
C VAL A 356 -7.61 -6.37 18.23
N GLY A 357 -7.94 -7.24 19.20
CA GLY A 357 -9.01 -6.98 20.17
C GLY A 357 -8.77 -5.72 20.98
N GLU A 358 -7.57 -5.55 21.55
CA GLU A 358 -7.22 -4.39 22.36
C GLU A 358 -7.11 -3.12 21.52
N LEU A 359 -6.41 -3.15 20.38
CA LEU A 359 -6.26 -1.97 19.52
C LEU A 359 -7.58 -1.54 18.88
N TYR A 360 -8.46 -2.47 18.50
CA TYR A 360 -9.76 -2.11 17.98
C TYR A 360 -10.61 -1.42 19.05
N ARG A 361 -10.62 -1.93 20.28
CA ARG A 361 -11.31 -1.29 21.41
C ARG A 361 -10.78 0.12 21.67
N LEU A 362 -9.46 0.26 21.81
CA LEU A 362 -8.79 1.55 22.02
C LEU A 362 -9.10 2.54 20.89
N ARG A 363 -9.13 2.06 19.65
CA ARG A 363 -9.52 2.91 18.50
C ARG A 363 -10.95 3.42 18.64
N GLN A 364 -11.90 2.61 19.11
CA GLN A 364 -13.27 3.07 19.33
C GLN A 364 -13.34 4.11 20.45
N GLU A 365 -12.63 3.89 21.56
CA GLU A 365 -12.53 4.85 22.66
C GLU A 365 -12.01 6.22 22.16
N TYR A 366 -10.90 6.22 21.41
CA TYR A 366 -10.38 7.45 20.80
C TYR A 366 -11.35 8.07 19.80
N LYS A 367 -12.03 7.26 18.99
CA LYS A 367 -13.02 7.77 18.04
C LYS A 367 -14.19 8.46 18.75
N GLN A 368 -14.68 7.89 19.85
CA GLN A 368 -15.75 8.47 20.67
C GLN A 368 -15.32 9.77 21.35
N ALA A 369 -14.06 9.86 21.78
CA ALA A 369 -13.47 11.05 22.39
C ALA A 369 -13.06 12.15 21.38
N GLY A 370 -13.22 11.92 20.06
CA GLY A 370 -12.68 12.83 19.04
C GLY A 370 -11.15 12.88 18.99
N ASP A 371 -10.48 11.88 19.57
CA ASP A 371 -9.03 11.82 19.70
C ASP A 371 -8.38 11.35 18.39
N LYS A 372 -7.47 12.18 17.90
CA LYS A 372 -6.72 12.02 16.65
C LYS A 372 -5.88 10.74 16.62
N ARG A 373 -5.51 10.21 17.80
CA ARG A 373 -4.78 8.94 17.96
C ARG A 373 -5.52 7.74 17.37
N GLN A 374 -6.84 7.81 17.16
CA GLN A 374 -7.59 6.75 16.46
C GLN A 374 -7.01 6.44 15.07
N ASN A 375 -6.48 7.45 14.37
CA ASN A 375 -5.86 7.25 13.06
C ASN A 375 -4.58 6.43 13.16
N ILE A 376 -3.76 6.67 14.17
CA ILE A 376 -2.52 5.92 14.41
C ILE A 376 -2.84 4.45 14.71
N VAL A 377 -3.80 4.21 15.61
CA VAL A 377 -4.23 2.85 15.97
C VAL A 377 -4.82 2.11 14.76
N LYS A 378 -5.62 2.79 13.92
CA LYS A 378 -6.14 2.25 12.64
C LYS A 378 -5.00 1.77 11.74
N ILE A 379 -3.95 2.58 11.62
CA ILE A 379 -2.83 2.30 10.72
C ILE A 379 -2.01 1.12 11.26
N LEU A 380 -1.78 1.02 12.57
CA LEU A 380 -1.12 -0.14 13.19
C LEU A 380 -1.91 -1.43 12.93
N LEU A 381 -3.23 -1.42 13.14
CA LEU A 381 -4.11 -2.57 12.88
C LEU A 381 -3.95 -3.13 11.47
N ASN A 382 -3.88 -2.25 10.46
CA ASN A 382 -3.86 -2.65 9.05
C ASN A 382 -2.46 -3.01 8.52
N SER A 383 -1.38 -2.59 9.19
CA SER A 383 -0.02 -2.64 8.63
C SER A 383 0.80 -3.87 9.04
N LEU A 384 0.31 -4.65 10.01
CA LEU A 384 1.06 -5.77 10.56
C LEU A 384 1.16 -6.95 9.57
N TYR A 385 0.03 -7.37 8.99
CA TYR A 385 -0.03 -8.66 8.29
C TYR A 385 0.96 -8.78 7.13
N GLY A 386 1.16 -7.68 6.39
CA GLY A 386 2.00 -7.66 5.19
C GLY A 386 3.46 -8.05 5.47
N LYS A 387 3.92 -7.91 6.72
CA LYS A 387 5.26 -8.33 7.13
C LYS A 387 5.46 -9.84 7.10
N PHE A 388 4.41 -10.62 7.37
CA PHE A 388 4.47 -12.08 7.27
C PHE A 388 4.56 -12.60 5.83
N ALA A 389 4.26 -11.74 4.84
CA ALA A 389 4.33 -12.04 3.40
C ALA A 389 5.49 -11.31 2.68
N GLN A 390 6.46 -10.77 3.42
CA GLN A 390 7.52 -9.95 2.84
C GLN A 390 8.30 -10.72 1.75
N ARG A 391 8.47 -10.08 0.58
CA ARG A 391 9.34 -10.62 -0.49
C ARG A 391 10.80 -10.52 -0.05
N ILE A 392 11.53 -11.62 -0.19
CA ILE A 392 12.95 -11.71 0.16
C ILE A 392 13.80 -11.13 -0.99
N GLU A 393 13.40 -11.37 -2.23
CA GLU A 393 14.07 -10.89 -3.44
C GLU A 393 13.43 -9.62 -4.00
N GLY A 394 14.25 -8.72 -4.55
CA GLY A 394 13.83 -7.52 -5.28
C GLY A 394 13.10 -6.47 -4.42
N GLY A 395 13.18 -6.58 -3.09
CA GLY A 395 12.42 -5.74 -2.16
C GLY A 395 13.02 -4.36 -1.92
N VAL A 396 14.33 -4.26 -1.73
CA VAL A 396 15.00 -2.99 -1.43
C VAL A 396 16.24 -2.83 -2.29
N ARG A 397 16.24 -1.79 -3.12
CA ARG A 397 17.43 -1.33 -3.84
C ARG A 397 18.13 -0.29 -2.99
N VAL A 398 19.45 -0.35 -2.93
CA VAL A 398 20.28 0.63 -2.23
C VAL A 398 21.15 1.33 -3.25
N LEU A 399 21.18 2.66 -3.20
CA LEU A 399 22.14 3.46 -3.94
C LEU A 399 23.09 4.10 -2.93
N VAL A 400 24.40 3.99 -3.16
CA VAL A 400 25.42 4.71 -2.38
C VAL A 400 26.17 5.66 -3.28
N THR A 401 26.58 6.81 -2.77
CA THR A 401 27.41 7.74 -3.55
C THR A 401 28.74 7.08 -3.93
N ALA A 402 29.19 7.28 -5.17
CA ALA A 402 30.37 6.63 -5.72
C ALA A 402 31.68 7.39 -5.45
N ASP A 403 31.59 8.59 -4.89
CA ASP A 403 32.69 9.46 -4.48
C ASP A 403 33.36 9.01 -3.16
N ASP A 404 32.68 8.16 -2.38
CA ASP A 404 33.25 7.52 -1.20
C ASP A 404 34.05 6.26 -1.58
N TYR A 405 35.38 6.35 -1.48
CA TYR A 405 36.32 5.27 -1.78
C TYR A 405 36.02 3.98 -1.00
N GLU A 406 35.52 4.07 0.25
CA GLU A 406 35.13 2.89 1.04
C GLU A 406 33.98 2.13 0.38
N ASN A 407 33.02 2.84 -0.24
CA ASN A 407 31.89 2.21 -0.93
C ASN A 407 32.32 1.52 -2.22
N VAL A 408 33.23 2.13 -2.98
CA VAL A 408 33.77 1.55 -4.23
C VAL A 408 34.51 0.23 -3.94
N LEU A 409 35.35 0.21 -2.90
CA LEU A 409 36.05 -1.00 -2.49
C LEU A 409 35.10 -2.09 -1.98
N LYS A 410 34.03 -1.70 -1.29
CA LYS A 410 33.05 -2.62 -0.71
C LYS A 410 32.15 -3.27 -1.76
N TYR A 411 31.90 -2.60 -2.87
CA TYR A 411 30.98 -3.06 -3.92
C TYR A 411 31.61 -2.96 -5.32
N PRO A 412 32.71 -3.68 -5.59
CA PRO A 412 33.48 -3.55 -6.84
C PRO A 412 32.70 -3.95 -8.10
N ASN A 413 31.60 -4.70 -7.95
CA ASN A 413 30.76 -5.19 -9.05
C ASN A 413 29.40 -4.45 -9.15
N ALA A 414 29.20 -3.37 -8.41
CA ALA A 414 27.95 -2.60 -8.47
C ALA A 414 27.85 -1.82 -9.79
N GLU A 415 26.65 -1.76 -10.37
CA GLU A 415 26.39 -0.90 -11.52
C GLU A 415 26.47 0.58 -11.11
N ILE A 416 27.04 1.43 -11.98
CA ILE A 416 27.08 2.88 -11.76
C ILE A 416 25.88 3.53 -12.44
N TYR A 417 25.04 4.20 -11.66
CA TYR A 417 23.91 5.00 -12.14
C TYR A 417 24.27 6.48 -12.06
N LEU A 418 24.29 7.15 -13.21
CA LEU A 418 24.43 8.60 -13.27
C LEU A 418 23.03 9.22 -13.14
N ILE A 419 22.72 9.77 -11.96
CA ILE A 419 21.39 10.30 -11.64
C ILE A 419 21.56 11.80 -11.35
N GLY A 420 20.99 12.62 -12.22
CA GLY A 420 21.12 14.07 -12.14
C GLY A 420 22.57 14.58 -12.16
N GLY A 421 23.43 13.92 -12.95
CA GLY A 421 24.87 14.22 -13.02
C GLY A 421 25.72 13.56 -11.92
N GLU A 422 25.09 13.02 -10.88
CA GLU A 422 25.79 12.42 -9.73
C GLU A 422 25.94 10.89 -9.88
N PRO A 423 27.14 10.32 -9.65
CA PRO A 423 27.37 8.89 -9.76
C PRO A 423 26.97 8.13 -8.49
N TYR A 424 26.14 7.10 -8.65
CA TYR A 424 25.72 6.19 -7.58
C TYR A 424 26.07 4.75 -7.89
N LEU A 425 26.53 3.99 -6.90
CA LEU A 425 26.64 2.53 -6.98
C LEU A 425 25.30 1.89 -6.64
N ALA A 426 24.73 1.13 -7.56
CA ALA A 426 23.47 0.41 -7.39
C ALA A 426 23.68 -0.99 -6.82
N ILE A 427 23.07 -1.24 -5.66
CA ILE A 427 23.20 -2.48 -4.90
C ILE A 427 21.81 -3.09 -4.70
N ASP A 428 21.59 -4.25 -5.28
CA ASP A 428 20.41 -5.05 -5.00
C ASP A 428 20.69 -5.93 -3.77
N LYS A 429 20.18 -5.52 -2.60
CA LYS A 429 20.37 -6.26 -1.36
C LYS A 429 19.49 -7.50 -1.34
N ILE A 430 20.13 -8.66 -1.34
CA ILE A 430 19.50 -9.93 -0.98
C ILE A 430 19.55 -10.03 0.55
N TYR A 431 18.39 -9.93 1.19
CA TYR A 431 18.30 -10.16 2.63
C TYR A 431 18.07 -11.65 2.89
N PRO A 432 18.62 -12.22 3.97
CA PRO A 432 18.17 -13.52 4.43
C PRO A 432 16.68 -13.47 4.77
N GLN A 433 16.03 -14.65 4.76
CA GLN A 433 14.64 -14.77 5.20
C GLN A 433 14.50 -14.18 6.61
N PRO A 434 13.64 -13.17 6.82
CA PRO A 434 13.49 -12.58 8.15
C PRO A 434 12.77 -13.56 9.09
N ALA A 435 13.15 -13.56 10.37
CA ALA A 435 12.54 -14.37 11.43
C ALA A 435 11.00 -14.31 11.52
N TYR A 436 10.38 -13.21 11.08
CA TYR A 436 8.93 -13.04 11.09
C TYR A 436 8.22 -13.54 9.82
N LEU A 437 8.94 -14.05 8.81
CA LEU A 437 8.30 -14.50 7.57
C LEU A 437 7.45 -15.75 7.84
N ASN A 438 6.14 -15.65 7.63
CA ASN A 438 5.23 -16.77 7.78
C ASN A 438 4.12 -16.68 6.70
N LEU A 439 4.41 -17.22 5.53
CA LEU A 439 3.50 -17.15 4.39
C LEU A 439 2.24 -18.00 4.60
N LEU A 440 2.25 -19.00 5.49
CA LEU A 440 1.06 -19.74 5.86
C LEU A 440 0.05 -18.83 6.56
N TRP A 441 0.48 -18.09 7.58
CA TRP A 441 -0.39 -17.12 8.26
C TRP A 441 -0.88 -16.02 7.32
N ALA A 442 0.01 -15.48 6.48
CA ALA A 442 -0.40 -14.48 5.50
C ALA A 442 -1.43 -15.03 4.49
N SER A 443 -1.27 -16.28 4.04
CA SER A 443 -2.23 -16.93 3.13
C SER A 443 -3.58 -17.14 3.80
N TYR A 444 -3.58 -17.51 5.09
CA TYR A 444 -4.79 -17.64 5.90
C TYR A 444 -5.53 -16.31 6.05
N ILE A 445 -4.80 -15.23 6.35
CA ILE A 445 -5.39 -13.89 6.48
C ILE A 445 -6.06 -13.47 5.17
N THR A 446 -5.36 -13.61 4.03
CA THR A 446 -5.96 -13.20 2.76
C THR A 446 -7.05 -14.15 2.27
N ALA A 447 -6.95 -15.45 2.52
CA ALA A 447 -8.00 -16.43 2.25
C ALA A 447 -9.27 -16.15 3.05
N GLY A 448 -9.14 -15.94 4.37
CA GLY A 448 -10.27 -15.58 5.23
C GLY A 448 -10.98 -14.30 4.75
N THR A 449 -10.23 -13.28 4.36
CA THR A 449 -10.83 -12.04 3.80
C THR A 449 -11.56 -12.31 2.48
N ARG A 450 -11.01 -13.14 1.60
CA ARG A 450 -11.70 -13.54 0.37
C ARG A 450 -12.98 -14.32 0.65
N LEU A 451 -13.00 -15.18 1.67
CA LEU A 451 -14.19 -15.93 2.07
C LEU A 451 -15.29 -15.01 2.63
N LEU A 452 -14.93 -13.99 3.42
CA LEU A 452 -15.91 -12.99 3.89
C LEU A 452 -16.51 -12.20 2.73
N LEU A 453 -15.69 -11.75 1.79
CA LEU A 453 -16.19 -11.08 0.57
C LEU A 453 -17.05 -12.05 -0.26
N TYR A 454 -16.65 -13.33 -0.34
CA TYR A 454 -17.40 -14.36 -1.06
C TYR A 454 -18.81 -14.56 -0.51
N GLU A 455 -18.97 -14.65 0.81
CA GLU A 455 -20.28 -14.75 1.45
C GLU A 455 -21.19 -13.58 1.05
N LYS A 456 -20.65 -12.36 1.03
CA LYS A 456 -21.40 -11.16 0.62
C LYS A 456 -21.71 -11.12 -0.87
N MET A 457 -20.81 -11.60 -1.72
CA MET A 457 -21.12 -11.77 -3.14
C MET A 457 -22.18 -12.85 -3.37
N LYS A 458 -22.20 -13.92 -2.59
CA LYS A 458 -23.20 -14.98 -2.68
C LYS A 458 -24.59 -14.54 -2.22
N GLU A 459 -24.65 -13.63 -1.24
CA GLU A 459 -25.90 -13.02 -0.77
C GLU A 459 -26.65 -12.27 -1.89
N VAL A 460 -25.91 -11.63 -2.80
CA VAL A 460 -26.48 -10.83 -3.90
C VAL A 460 -26.35 -11.47 -5.29
N ASP A 461 -25.47 -12.47 -5.44
CA ASP A 461 -25.28 -13.34 -6.60
C ASP A 461 -25.21 -12.59 -7.95
N PHE A 462 -26.22 -12.71 -8.82
CA PHE A 462 -26.27 -12.03 -10.12
C PHE A 462 -26.36 -10.50 -10.03
N ASP A 463 -26.61 -9.94 -8.84
CA ASP A 463 -26.62 -8.50 -8.59
C ASP A 463 -25.26 -7.93 -8.19
N VAL A 464 -24.20 -8.74 -8.12
CA VAL A 464 -22.84 -8.22 -8.00
C VAL A 464 -22.48 -7.43 -9.27
N ILE A 465 -21.97 -6.21 -9.09
CA ILE A 465 -21.48 -5.35 -10.17
C ILE A 465 -19.95 -5.38 -10.21
N TYR A 466 -19.33 -5.20 -9.05
CA TYR A 466 -17.89 -5.03 -8.92
C TYR A 466 -17.43 -5.42 -7.51
N CYS A 467 -16.20 -5.89 -7.37
CA CYS A 467 -15.55 -6.05 -6.07
C CYS A 467 -14.07 -5.62 -6.12
N ASP A 468 -13.53 -5.17 -4.97
CA ASP A 468 -12.10 -4.94 -4.77
C ASP A 468 -11.71 -5.19 -3.30
N THR A 469 -11.03 -6.32 -3.07
CA THR A 469 -10.46 -6.79 -1.79
C THR A 469 -11.49 -7.09 -0.72
N ASP A 470 -12.14 -6.06 -0.19
CA ASP A 470 -13.09 -6.05 0.93
C ASP A 470 -14.34 -5.21 0.62
N SER A 471 -14.42 -4.65 -0.60
CA SER A 471 -15.55 -3.87 -1.09
C SER A 471 -16.39 -4.64 -2.12
N ILE A 472 -17.70 -4.41 -2.09
CA ILE A 472 -18.69 -4.97 -3.03
C ILE A 472 -19.65 -3.88 -3.50
N HIS A 473 -19.85 -3.80 -4.81
CA HIS A 473 -20.82 -2.92 -5.43
C HIS A 473 -21.98 -3.77 -5.97
N THR A 474 -23.20 -3.38 -5.67
CA THR A 474 -24.41 -4.11 -6.06
C THR A 474 -25.61 -3.18 -6.22
N THR A 475 -26.62 -3.63 -6.95
CA THR A 475 -27.94 -2.98 -7.00
C THR A 475 -28.78 -3.31 -5.75
N ARG A 476 -28.52 -4.44 -5.10
CA ARG A 476 -29.26 -4.89 -3.90
C ARG A 476 -28.85 -4.13 -2.65
N LYS A 477 -29.81 -4.06 -1.71
CA LYS A 477 -29.51 -3.62 -0.35
C LYS A 477 -28.91 -4.80 0.42
N ILE A 478 -27.79 -4.56 1.09
CA ILE A 478 -27.21 -5.50 2.05
C ILE A 478 -27.48 -4.93 3.44
N GLU A 479 -27.84 -5.78 4.40
CA GLU A 479 -28.04 -5.36 5.78
C GLU A 479 -26.71 -4.87 6.38
N GLU A 480 -26.70 -3.64 6.89
CA GLU A 480 -25.50 -3.07 7.51
C GLU A 480 -25.29 -3.67 8.89
N ILE A 481 -24.09 -4.18 9.12
CA ILE A 481 -23.66 -4.75 10.39
C ILE A 481 -22.56 -3.84 10.94
N PRO A 482 -22.76 -3.16 12.06
CA PRO A 482 -21.73 -2.31 12.66
C PRO A 482 -20.60 -3.15 13.28
N GLY A 483 -19.45 -2.52 13.51
CA GLY A 483 -18.34 -3.14 14.25
C GLY A 483 -17.33 -3.88 13.38
N LEU A 484 -16.39 -4.56 14.04
CA LEU A 484 -15.25 -5.25 13.41
C LEU A 484 -15.74 -6.44 12.58
N GLY A 485 -15.40 -6.49 11.29
CA GLY A 485 -15.87 -7.52 10.37
C GLY A 485 -17.30 -7.32 9.87
N GLY A 486 -18.02 -6.33 10.39
CA GLY A 486 -19.32 -5.94 9.86
C GLY A 486 -19.22 -5.27 8.49
N ILE A 487 -20.34 -5.01 7.83
CA ILE A 487 -20.42 -4.39 6.51
C ILE A 487 -21.21 -3.09 6.60
N LYS A 488 -20.76 -2.04 5.90
CA LYS A 488 -21.41 -0.73 5.89
C LYS A 488 -21.57 -0.21 4.47
N LEU A 489 -22.60 0.59 4.24
CA LEU A 489 -22.76 1.34 3.00
C LEU A 489 -21.78 2.51 3.02
N GLU A 490 -20.80 2.53 2.11
CA GLU A 490 -19.86 3.65 2.02
C GLU A 490 -20.33 4.70 1.02
N LYS A 491 -20.90 4.27 -0.11
CA LYS A 491 -21.30 5.17 -1.19
C LYS A 491 -22.54 4.64 -1.90
N GLN A 492 -23.33 5.56 -2.43
CA GLN A 492 -24.48 5.25 -3.27
C GLN A 492 -24.51 6.24 -4.43
N GLY A 493 -24.92 5.76 -5.60
CA GLY A 493 -25.13 6.60 -6.78
C GLY A 493 -26.28 6.10 -7.64
N ASN A 494 -26.95 7.03 -8.32
CA ASN A 494 -27.99 6.73 -9.29
C ASN A 494 -27.44 6.03 -10.54
N ILE A 495 -26.22 6.40 -10.97
CA ILE A 495 -25.61 5.87 -12.20
C ILE A 495 -24.13 5.57 -11.96
N GLY A 496 -23.69 4.37 -12.28
CA GLY A 496 -22.29 3.98 -12.28
C GLY A 496 -21.84 3.47 -13.65
N TYR A 497 -20.61 3.78 -14.03
CA TYR A 497 -19.97 3.25 -15.23
C TYR A 497 -18.74 2.43 -14.83
N TYR A 498 -18.71 1.16 -15.24
CA TYR A 498 -17.63 0.22 -14.93
C TYR A 498 -16.94 -0.22 -16.21
N ILE A 499 -15.62 -0.06 -16.29
CA ILE A 499 -14.83 -0.43 -17.47
C ILE A 499 -14.03 -1.69 -17.18
N ALA A 500 -13.24 -1.64 -16.11
CA ALA A 500 -12.27 -2.66 -15.76
C ALA A 500 -11.98 -2.65 -14.25
N PRO A 501 -11.26 -3.66 -13.73
CA PRO A 501 -10.73 -3.64 -12.37
C PRO A 501 -10.03 -2.30 -12.03
N LYS A 502 -10.57 -1.57 -11.04
CA LYS A 502 -10.09 -0.24 -10.58
C LYS A 502 -10.27 0.90 -11.59
N GLU A 503 -11.22 0.74 -12.51
CA GLU A 503 -11.60 1.73 -13.52
C GLU A 503 -13.13 1.85 -13.56
N TYR A 504 -13.65 2.82 -12.80
CA TYR A 504 -15.08 3.10 -12.69
C TYR A 504 -15.35 4.52 -12.17
N VAL A 505 -16.55 5.01 -12.43
CA VAL A 505 -17.10 6.25 -11.87
C VAL A 505 -18.53 6.00 -11.38
N LEU A 506 -18.92 6.66 -10.29
CA LEU A 506 -20.25 6.61 -9.70
C LEU A 506 -20.76 8.04 -9.48
N PHE A 507 -21.97 8.30 -9.97
CA PHE A 507 -22.67 9.57 -9.93
C PHE A 507 -23.92 9.50 -9.05
N GLN A 508 -24.14 10.54 -8.25
CA GLN A 508 -25.37 10.79 -7.50
C GLN A 508 -25.92 12.14 -7.96
N GLY A 509 -26.96 12.14 -8.81
CA GLY A 509 -27.25 13.30 -9.66
C GLY A 509 -26.02 13.63 -10.53
N ASP A 510 -25.60 14.90 -10.52
CA ASP A 510 -24.42 15.37 -11.25
C ASP A 510 -23.12 15.25 -10.42
N GLU A 511 -23.21 14.86 -9.15
CA GLU A 511 -22.05 14.75 -8.26
C GLU A 511 -21.29 13.42 -8.45
N VAL A 512 -19.97 13.51 -8.63
CA VAL A 512 -19.06 12.34 -8.65
C VAL A 512 -18.76 11.87 -7.24
N VAL A 513 -19.51 10.88 -6.75
CA VAL A 513 -19.32 10.31 -5.40
C VAL A 513 -18.19 9.29 -5.33
N ALA A 514 -17.84 8.65 -6.45
CA ALA A 514 -16.68 7.77 -6.54
C ALA A 514 -16.01 7.83 -7.91
N LEU A 515 -14.68 7.93 -7.94
CA LEU A 515 -13.90 7.96 -9.17
C LEU A 515 -12.57 7.19 -9.01
N LYS A 516 -12.39 6.13 -9.81
CA LYS A 516 -11.18 5.32 -9.84
C LYS A 516 -10.72 5.13 -11.28
N ALA A 517 -9.47 5.48 -11.54
CA ALA A 517 -8.73 5.04 -12.71
C ALA A 517 -7.27 4.82 -12.30
N LYS A 518 -6.82 3.57 -12.30
CA LYS A 518 -5.52 3.22 -11.73
C LYS A 518 -4.38 3.79 -12.58
N GLY A 519 -3.54 4.61 -11.92
CA GLY A 519 -2.36 5.20 -12.57
C GLY A 519 -2.64 6.52 -13.30
N VAL A 520 -3.85 7.06 -13.18
CA VAL A 520 -4.23 8.38 -13.69
C VAL A 520 -4.36 9.36 -12.52
N LYS A 521 -3.82 10.57 -12.67
CA LYS A 521 -3.85 11.64 -11.65
C LYS A 521 -4.94 12.66 -11.96
N GLY A 522 -5.28 13.47 -10.96
CA GLY A 522 -6.35 14.47 -11.06
C GLY A 522 -7.75 13.87 -11.07
N THR A 523 -8.77 14.70 -10.87
CA THR A 523 -10.17 14.32 -11.08
C THR A 523 -10.48 14.37 -12.57
N GLU A 524 -10.19 15.50 -13.20
CA GLU A 524 -10.37 15.73 -14.64
C GLU A 524 -9.63 14.67 -15.49
N GLY A 525 -8.34 14.45 -15.25
CA GLY A 525 -7.58 13.44 -15.98
C GLY A 525 -8.19 12.03 -15.86
N LYS A 526 -8.78 11.67 -14.72
CA LYS A 526 -9.47 10.38 -14.58
C LYS A 526 -10.78 10.35 -15.35
N LEU A 527 -11.56 11.44 -15.34
CA LEU A 527 -12.80 11.52 -16.13
C LEU A 527 -12.47 11.44 -17.62
N LEU A 528 -11.51 12.23 -18.12
CA LEU A 528 -11.03 12.16 -19.50
C LEU A 528 -10.55 10.75 -19.87
N TYR A 529 -9.79 10.09 -18.98
CA TYR A 529 -9.34 8.73 -19.24
C TYR A 529 -10.49 7.72 -19.35
N LEU A 530 -11.49 7.81 -18.47
CA LEU A 530 -12.65 6.92 -18.52
C LEU A 530 -13.56 7.23 -19.74
N THR A 531 -13.70 8.51 -20.11
CA THR A 531 -14.54 8.96 -21.23
C THR A 531 -13.89 8.72 -22.61
N TYR A 532 -12.62 9.08 -22.76
CA TYR A 532 -11.94 9.11 -24.05
C TYR A 532 -10.86 8.03 -24.19
N GLY A 533 -10.68 7.18 -23.17
CA GLY A 533 -9.61 6.20 -23.14
C GLY A 533 -8.22 6.83 -23.08
N PHE A 534 -8.14 8.14 -22.78
CA PHE A 534 -6.94 8.93 -22.86
C PHE A 534 -6.91 10.05 -21.83
N ALA A 535 -5.76 10.28 -21.21
CA ALA A 535 -5.53 11.45 -20.38
C ALA A 535 -4.08 11.92 -20.42
N LYS A 536 -3.92 13.25 -20.31
CA LYS A 536 -2.64 13.92 -20.07
C LYS A 536 -2.64 14.52 -18.68
N PHE A 537 -1.52 14.39 -17.98
CA PHE A 537 -1.31 15.06 -16.70
C PHE A 537 0.17 15.17 -16.40
N GLU A 538 0.56 16.21 -15.66
CA GLU A 538 1.94 16.37 -15.21
C GLU A 538 2.23 15.62 -13.92
N ARG A 539 3.49 15.17 -13.78
CA ARG A 539 4.04 14.70 -12.50
C ARG A 539 5.56 14.82 -12.49
N PRO A 540 6.19 14.90 -11.32
CA PRO A 540 7.64 14.84 -11.23
C PRO A 540 8.17 13.42 -11.53
N THR A 541 9.37 13.35 -12.09
CA THR A 541 10.14 12.11 -12.21
C THR A 541 10.47 11.55 -10.82
N GLY A 542 10.29 10.24 -10.65
CA GLY A 542 10.86 9.54 -9.50
C GLY A 542 12.38 9.34 -9.65
N PHE A 543 13.09 9.03 -8.58
CA PHE A 543 14.57 8.96 -8.59
C PHE A 543 15.15 7.96 -9.63
N LEU A 544 14.70 6.70 -9.63
CA LEU A 544 15.13 5.72 -10.65
C LEU A 544 14.47 5.92 -12.01
N GLU A 545 13.33 6.60 -12.04
CA GLU A 545 12.67 6.93 -13.30
C GLU A 545 13.45 8.01 -14.05
N ALA A 546 13.97 9.01 -13.33
CA ALA A 546 14.84 10.06 -13.86
C ALA A 546 16.08 9.46 -14.53
N TYR A 547 16.75 8.51 -13.86
CA TYR A 547 17.84 7.73 -14.46
C TYR A 547 17.45 7.09 -15.80
N ARG A 548 16.34 6.33 -15.83
CA ARG A 548 15.87 5.64 -17.06
C ARG A 548 15.52 6.60 -18.18
N ARG A 549 15.00 7.79 -17.82
CA ARG A 549 14.60 8.84 -18.77
C ARG A 549 15.73 9.80 -19.14
N LYS A 550 16.90 9.70 -18.50
CA LYS A 550 18.00 10.66 -18.61
C LYS A 550 17.56 12.10 -18.28
N LEU A 551 16.74 12.24 -17.24
CA LEU A 551 16.29 13.52 -16.69
C LEU A 551 16.84 13.67 -15.27
N ASN A 552 16.74 14.88 -14.71
CA ASN A 552 16.98 15.10 -13.28
C ASN A 552 15.79 14.52 -12.47
N PRO A 553 16.03 13.98 -11.27
CA PRO A 553 14.96 13.68 -10.31
C PRO A 553 14.14 14.94 -10.00
N ALA A 554 12.86 14.79 -9.65
CA ALA A 554 11.96 15.93 -9.38
C ALA A 554 11.70 16.88 -10.57
N THR A 555 12.18 16.57 -11.79
CA THR A 555 11.77 17.28 -13.01
C THR A 555 10.31 16.96 -13.36
N TRP A 556 9.50 18.00 -13.54
CA TRP A 556 8.11 17.88 -13.97
C TRP A 556 8.02 17.61 -15.47
N TYR A 557 7.16 16.68 -15.86
CA TYR A 557 6.93 16.37 -17.27
C TYR A 557 5.51 15.86 -17.50
N GLU A 558 5.01 16.03 -18.73
CA GLU A 558 3.71 15.54 -19.16
C GLU A 558 3.73 14.01 -19.33
N VAL A 559 2.73 13.35 -18.75
CA VAL A 559 2.49 11.91 -18.91
C VAL A 559 1.23 11.71 -19.69
N GLU A 560 1.36 10.98 -20.80
CA GLU A 560 0.23 10.48 -21.56
C GLU A 560 -0.16 9.07 -21.06
N LYS A 561 -1.45 8.89 -20.77
CA LYS A 561 -2.01 7.61 -20.39
C LYS A 561 -3.13 7.23 -21.36
N ILE A 562 -2.90 6.15 -22.10
CA ILE A 562 -3.85 5.58 -23.05
C ILE A 562 -4.36 4.25 -22.52
N HIS A 563 -5.66 4.00 -22.65
CA HIS A 563 -6.28 2.72 -22.37
C HIS A 563 -5.69 1.69 -23.34
N ARG A 564 -5.22 0.56 -22.81
CA ARG A 564 -4.56 -0.48 -23.62
C ARG A 564 -5.43 -1.73 -23.64
N PRO A 565 -5.48 -2.46 -24.77
CA PRO A 565 -6.09 -3.77 -24.82
C PRO A 565 -5.53 -4.67 -23.72
N GLY A 566 -6.41 -5.42 -23.08
CA GLY A 566 -6.05 -6.22 -21.92
C GLY A 566 -6.91 -7.47 -21.80
N VAL A 567 -6.33 -8.51 -21.19
CA VAL A 567 -7.08 -9.70 -20.81
C VAL A 567 -8.11 -9.32 -19.73
N LEU A 568 -9.38 -9.65 -19.95
CA LEU A 568 -10.42 -9.42 -18.96
C LEU A 568 -10.34 -10.48 -17.86
N LYS A 569 -10.67 -10.10 -16.62
CA LYS A 569 -10.71 -11.08 -15.52
C LYS A 569 -11.92 -12.01 -15.60
N ARG A 570 -12.95 -11.62 -16.35
CA ARG A 570 -14.17 -12.38 -16.64
C ARG A 570 -14.45 -12.28 -18.14
N ALA A 571 -15.05 -13.31 -18.72
CA ALA A 571 -15.43 -13.32 -20.13
C ALA A 571 -16.78 -12.62 -20.31
N PHE A 572 -16.97 -11.90 -21.41
CA PHE A 572 -18.31 -11.41 -21.74
C PHE A 572 -19.27 -12.56 -22.03
N LEU A 573 -20.52 -12.41 -21.62
CA LEU A 573 -21.55 -13.40 -21.96
C LEU A 573 -21.87 -13.37 -23.47
N ASN A 574 -21.89 -12.18 -24.07
CA ASN A 574 -22.04 -11.97 -25.51
C ASN A 574 -20.76 -11.33 -26.09
N PRO A 575 -20.11 -11.94 -27.10
CA PRO A 575 -18.92 -11.37 -27.73
C PRO A 575 -19.19 -10.10 -28.55
N HIS A 576 -20.45 -9.85 -28.95
CA HIS A 576 -20.87 -8.59 -29.58
C HIS A 576 -21.17 -7.55 -28.50
N ILE A 577 -20.15 -6.79 -28.12
CA ILE A 577 -20.20 -5.83 -27.01
C ILE A 577 -20.82 -4.51 -27.51
N ASN A 578 -21.99 -4.13 -26.98
CA ASN A 578 -22.45 -2.75 -27.03
C ASN A 578 -22.07 -2.06 -25.71
N ARG A 579 -21.09 -1.17 -25.74
CA ARG A 579 -20.44 -0.60 -24.55
C ARG A 579 -21.25 0.49 -23.84
N GLU A 580 -22.24 1.06 -24.51
CA GLU A 580 -23.21 1.99 -23.90
C GLU A 580 -24.27 1.24 -23.08
N MET A 581 -24.41 -0.06 -23.32
CA MET A 581 -25.35 -0.93 -22.61
C MET A 581 -24.65 -1.76 -21.54
N LEU A 582 -25.44 -2.22 -20.57
CA LEU A 582 -24.99 -3.13 -19.54
C LEU A 582 -24.58 -4.47 -20.16
N ASN A 583 -23.31 -4.84 -20.03
CA ASN A 583 -22.79 -6.14 -20.45
C ASN A 583 -22.53 -7.01 -19.22
N ASP A 584 -23.17 -8.17 -19.18
CA ASP A 584 -22.90 -9.17 -18.15
C ASP A 584 -21.67 -10.02 -18.51
N THR A 585 -20.99 -10.49 -17.47
CA THR A 585 -19.77 -11.30 -17.60
C THR A 585 -19.92 -12.61 -16.87
N ARG A 586 -19.34 -13.66 -17.44
CA ARG A 586 -19.23 -14.98 -16.83
C ARG A 586 -17.79 -15.25 -16.39
N PRO A 587 -17.58 -16.18 -15.45
CA PRO A 587 -16.25 -16.71 -15.22
C PRO A 587 -15.68 -17.36 -16.48
N TRP A 588 -14.37 -17.31 -16.60
CA TRP A 588 -13.65 -18.11 -17.58
C TRP A 588 -13.79 -19.60 -17.27
N ASP A 589 -13.87 -20.43 -18.30
CA ASP A 589 -13.60 -21.85 -18.16
C ASP A 589 -12.09 -22.08 -18.00
N SER A 590 -11.72 -23.05 -17.17
CA SER A 590 -10.36 -23.55 -17.03
C SER A 590 -9.66 -23.86 -18.37
N GLU A 591 -10.40 -24.34 -19.37
CA GLU A 591 -9.87 -24.64 -20.69
C GLU A 591 -9.55 -23.37 -21.48
N GLU A 592 -10.42 -22.35 -21.41
CA GLU A 592 -10.20 -21.04 -22.05
C GLU A 592 -8.98 -20.31 -21.48
N LEU A 593 -8.63 -20.57 -20.21
CA LEU A 593 -7.47 -19.96 -19.56
C LEU A 593 -6.13 -20.48 -20.05
N ARG A 594 -6.07 -21.62 -20.76
CA ARG A 594 -4.81 -22.22 -21.24
C ARG A 594 -4.10 -21.35 -22.28
N ASP A 595 -4.89 -20.68 -23.14
CA ASP A 595 -4.39 -19.84 -24.24
C ASP A 595 -4.69 -18.34 -24.06
N ILE A 596 -4.92 -17.90 -22.81
CA ILE A 596 -5.45 -16.56 -22.52
C ILE A 596 -4.56 -15.40 -22.99
N THR A 597 -3.27 -15.63 -23.23
CA THR A 597 -2.36 -14.61 -23.79
C THR A 597 -2.74 -14.17 -25.20
N ALA A 598 -3.46 -15.02 -25.95
CA ALA A 598 -4.01 -14.67 -27.26
C ALA A 598 -5.31 -13.85 -27.19
N LEU A 599 -5.98 -13.82 -26.02
CA LEU A 599 -7.27 -13.15 -25.82
C LEU A 599 -7.06 -11.72 -25.29
N GLN A 600 -6.63 -10.82 -26.18
CA GLN A 600 -6.59 -9.39 -25.87
C GLN A 600 -7.92 -8.74 -26.27
N PHE A 601 -8.60 -8.12 -25.31
CA PHE A 601 -9.79 -7.32 -25.58
C PHE A 601 -9.41 -5.84 -25.54
N ASP A 602 -9.59 -5.15 -26.65
CA ASP A 602 -9.58 -3.69 -26.63
C ASP A 602 -10.93 -3.19 -26.12
N LEU A 603 -11.02 -2.78 -24.86
CA LEU A 603 -12.24 -2.21 -24.30
C LEU A 603 -12.52 -0.77 -24.74
N GLY A 604 -11.58 -0.11 -25.45
CA GLY A 604 -11.71 1.27 -25.96
C GLY A 604 -12.19 2.31 -24.92
N PRO A 605 -12.52 3.54 -25.35
CA PRO A 605 -13.18 4.55 -24.51
C PRO A 605 -14.64 4.18 -24.18
N LEU A 606 -15.18 4.65 -23.05
CA LEU A 606 -16.63 4.79 -22.87
C LEU A 606 -17.04 6.20 -23.31
N PHE A 607 -17.88 6.38 -24.33
CA PHE A 607 -18.51 7.68 -24.54
C PHE A 607 -19.48 7.97 -23.38
N LEU A 608 -18.95 8.48 -22.26
CA LEU A 608 -19.75 8.93 -21.14
C LEU A 608 -20.54 10.15 -21.62
N SER A 609 -21.87 10.06 -21.61
CA SER A 609 -22.71 11.25 -21.53
C SER A 609 -22.53 11.81 -20.12
N VAL A 610 -21.43 12.53 -19.92
CA VAL A 610 -21.22 13.33 -18.73
C VAL A 610 -22.28 14.43 -18.77
N PRO A 611 -23.13 14.60 -17.74
CA PRO A 611 -23.96 15.79 -17.62
C PRO A 611 -23.06 17.03 -17.71
N GLU A 612 -23.47 18.04 -18.48
CA GLU A 612 -22.72 19.30 -18.67
C GLU A 612 -22.33 19.97 -17.35
#